data_AF-A0A4U3CHL0-F1
#
_entry.id   AF-A0A4U3CHL0-F1
#
_cell.length_a   1.000
_cell.length_b   1.000
_cell.length_c   1.000
_cell.angle_alpha   90.00
_cell.angle_beta   90.00
_cell.angle_gamma   90.00
#
_symmetry.space_group_name_H-M   'P 1'
#
loop_
_entity.id
_entity.type
_entity.pdbx_description
1 polymer ?
#
loop_
_entity_poly.entity_id
_entity_poly.type
_entity_poly.pdbx_seq_one_letter_code
_entity_poly.pdbx_strand_id
1 'polypeptide(L)'
;MIVEDTGVTGYCPMGCGQTLFVGSGGYVTCSWVDCPRPDAVAELLSERETEHIVVLEEGMFSIQHPLRERLDGDLFTCSLHEWLSEQDGPPEEPGRYRVREPYGDSLWERLS
;
A
#
# COMPACT_ATOMS: atom_id res chain seq x y z
N MET A 1 -2.42 40.02 -7.01
CA MET A 1 -1.78 38.70 -7.09
C MET A 1 -2.37 37.89 -5.95
N ILE A 2 -3.32 37.01 -6.25
CA ILE A 2 -3.91 36.14 -5.24
C ILE A 2 -2.92 35.00 -5.08
N VAL A 3 -2.30 34.88 -3.91
CA VAL A 3 -1.64 33.64 -3.50
C VAL A 3 -2.78 32.68 -3.15
N GLU A 4 -3.05 31.73 -4.03
CA GLU A 4 -3.97 30.64 -3.73
C GLU A 4 -3.39 29.84 -2.55
N ASP A 5 -4.27 29.43 -1.63
CA ASP A 5 -3.91 28.64 -0.45
C ASP A 5 -3.22 27.34 -0.90
N THR A 6 -1.90 27.27 -0.73
CA THR A 6 -1.04 26.13 -1.09
C THR A 6 -1.14 24.99 -0.08
N GLY A 7 -2.09 25.04 0.85
CA GLY A 7 -2.33 23.99 1.83
C GLY A 7 -2.75 22.68 1.17
N VAL A 8 -2.10 21.58 1.55
CA VAL A 8 -2.56 20.26 1.16
C VAL A 8 -3.76 19.92 2.04
N THR A 9 -4.95 19.85 1.44
CA THR A 9 -6.15 19.37 2.13
C THR A 9 -5.97 17.88 2.46
N GLY A 10 -5.77 17.56 3.73
CA GLY A 10 -5.57 16.19 4.19
C GLY A 10 -5.00 16.09 5.59
N TYR A 11 -4.78 14.86 6.04
CA TYR A 11 -4.22 14.55 7.36
C TYR A 11 -2.95 13.73 7.21
N CYS A 12 -1.94 14.01 8.05
CA CYS A 12 -0.75 13.19 8.12
C CYS A 12 -1.13 11.77 8.57
N PRO A 13 -0.74 10.71 7.83
CA PRO A 13 -1.09 9.33 8.19
C PRO A 13 -0.42 8.85 9.49
N MET A 14 0.56 9.60 10.00
CA MET A 14 1.18 9.35 11.31
C MET A 14 0.38 9.97 12.48
N GLY A 15 -0.77 10.60 12.22
CA GLY A 15 -1.63 11.15 13.26
C GLY A 15 -1.31 12.59 13.67
N CYS A 16 -0.44 13.30 12.96
CA CYS A 16 -0.06 14.69 13.26
C CYS A 16 -1.13 15.73 12.89
N GLY A 17 -2.34 15.32 12.49
CA GLY A 17 -3.40 16.23 12.07
C GLY A 17 -3.20 16.82 10.66
N GLN A 18 -3.77 18.00 10.43
CA GLN A 18 -3.71 18.73 9.15
C GLN A 18 -2.40 19.51 9.02
N THR A 19 -1.28 18.79 8.94
CA THR A 19 0.08 19.34 8.91
C THR A 19 0.78 19.06 7.58
N LEU A 20 0.04 18.65 6.55
CA LEU A 20 0.60 18.36 5.24
C LEU A 20 0.81 19.63 4.43
N PHE A 21 1.92 19.69 3.70
CA PHE A 21 2.23 20.75 2.75
C PHE A 21 3.06 20.21 1.58
N VAL A 22 3.17 21.00 0.50
CA VAL A 22 4.02 20.68 -0.65
C VAL A 22 5.44 21.20 -0.40
N GLY A 23 6.42 20.31 -0.32
CA GLY A 23 7.83 20.65 -0.19
C GLY A 23 8.43 21.22 -1.48
N SER A 24 9.65 21.77 -1.41
CA SER A 24 10.32 22.40 -2.56
C SER A 24 10.58 21.45 -3.74
N GLY A 25 10.59 20.13 -3.51
CA GLY A 25 10.69 19.10 -4.55
C GLY A 25 9.34 18.65 -5.14
N GLY A 26 8.22 19.28 -4.77
CA GLY A 26 6.89 18.94 -5.26
C GLY A 26 6.23 17.73 -4.56
N TYR A 27 6.87 17.16 -3.54
CA TYR A 27 6.33 16.06 -2.74
C TYR A 27 5.50 16.58 -1.56
N VAL A 28 4.48 15.82 -1.16
CA VAL A 28 3.66 16.11 0.02
C VAL A 28 4.35 15.56 1.27
N THR A 29 4.57 16.41 2.28
CA THR A 29 5.25 16.04 3.53
C THR A 29 4.60 16.69 4.75
N CYS A 30 4.87 16.16 5.94
CA CYS A 30 4.39 16.69 7.21
C CYS A 30 5.31 17.79 7.74
N SER A 31 4.76 18.92 8.17
CA SER A 31 5.49 20.04 8.76
C SER A 31 5.77 19.91 10.26
N TRP A 32 5.27 18.85 10.91
CA TRP A 32 5.45 18.66 12.34
C TRP A 32 6.85 18.13 12.66
N VAL A 33 7.60 18.87 13.50
CA VAL A 33 9.01 18.60 13.80
C VAL A 33 9.25 17.24 14.47
N ASP A 34 8.29 16.79 15.28
CA ASP A 34 8.38 15.49 15.98
C ASP A 34 7.60 14.38 15.25
N CYS A 35 7.27 14.57 13.97
CA CYS A 35 6.61 13.51 13.19
C CYS A 35 7.57 12.31 13.04
N PRO A 36 7.14 11.08 13.39
CA PRO A 36 8.01 9.92 13.30
C PRO A 36 8.36 9.52 11.86
N ARG A 37 7.51 9.92 10.89
CA ARG A 37 7.69 9.64 9.46
C ARG A 37 7.10 10.76 8.59
N PRO A 38 7.78 11.92 8.50
CA PRO A 38 7.24 13.11 7.83
C PRO A 38 7.09 12.94 6.31
N ASP A 39 7.77 11.97 5.72
CA ASP A 39 7.75 11.60 4.30
C ASP A 39 6.72 10.52 3.94
N ALA A 40 5.94 10.00 4.92
CA ALA A 40 5.02 8.88 4.70
C ALA A 40 4.06 9.09 3.52
N VAL A 41 3.51 10.30 3.33
CA VAL A 41 2.61 10.57 2.19
C VAL A 41 3.37 10.53 0.87
N ALA A 42 4.57 11.09 0.80
CA ALA A 42 5.40 11.06 -0.41
C ALA A 42 5.74 9.62 -0.81
N GLU A 43 6.06 8.76 0.16
CA GLU A 43 6.33 7.35 -0.07
C GLU A 43 5.09 6.59 -0.55
N LEU A 44 3.94 6.79 0.10
CA LEU A 44 2.67 6.19 -0.32
C LEU A 44 2.29 6.59 -1.75
N LEU A 45 2.47 7.85 -2.13
CA LEU A 45 2.19 8.33 -3.49
C LEU A 45 3.22 7.87 -4.53
N SER A 46 4.39 7.40 -4.09
CA SER A 46 5.43 6.87 -4.96
C SER A 46 5.32 5.35 -5.18
N GLU A 47 4.43 4.67 -4.44
CA GLU A 47 4.15 3.25 -4.63
C GLU A 47 3.58 3.02 -6.04
N ARG A 48 4.23 2.13 -6.79
CA ARG A 48 3.85 1.76 -8.15
C ARG A 48 3.03 0.49 -8.19
N GLU A 49 3.08 -0.31 -7.13
CA GLU A 49 2.34 -1.54 -7.06
C GLU A 49 0.87 -1.29 -6.79
N THR A 50 0.09 -1.62 -7.80
CA THR A 50 -1.37 -1.62 -7.76
C THR A 50 -1.92 -3.02 -7.54
N GLU A 51 -1.13 -4.04 -7.30
CA GLU A 51 -1.66 -5.40 -7.11
C GLU A 51 -1.28 -5.92 -5.73
N HIS A 52 -1.93 -7.00 -5.28
CA HIS A 52 -1.49 -7.67 -4.07
C HIS A 52 -0.08 -8.20 -4.27
N ILE A 53 0.77 -7.93 -3.29
CA ILE A 53 2.07 -8.58 -3.20
C ILE A 53 1.99 -9.67 -2.15
N VAL A 54 2.19 -10.90 -2.58
CA VAL A 54 2.20 -12.08 -1.71
C VAL A 54 3.62 -12.50 -1.45
N VAL A 55 3.96 -12.72 -0.18
CA VAL A 55 5.20 -13.40 0.22
C VAL A 55 4.81 -14.79 0.69
N LEU A 56 5.33 -15.82 0.02
CA LEU A 56 5.15 -17.22 0.37
C LEU A 56 6.42 -17.72 1.09
N GLU A 57 6.23 -18.34 2.25
CA GLU A 57 7.25 -19.00 3.05
C GLU A 57 6.78 -20.43 3.42
N GLU A 58 7.62 -21.20 4.12
CA GLU A 58 7.27 -22.57 4.50
C GLU A 58 6.07 -22.59 5.47
N GLY A 59 4.90 -22.99 4.96
CA GLY A 59 3.67 -23.12 5.75
C GLY A 59 3.02 -21.79 6.16
N MET A 60 3.49 -20.65 5.65
CA MET A 60 2.91 -19.34 5.95
C MET A 60 2.97 -18.41 4.74
N PHE A 61 2.08 -17.42 4.72
CA PHE A 61 2.09 -16.37 3.72
C PHE A 61 1.77 -15.01 4.34
N SER A 62 2.16 -13.96 3.65
CA SER A 62 1.81 -12.58 3.98
C SER A 62 1.32 -11.86 2.73
N ILE A 63 0.31 -11.00 2.88
CA ILE A 63 -0.26 -10.23 1.79
C ILE A 63 -0.08 -8.75 2.09
N GLN A 64 0.57 -8.04 1.19
CA GLN A 64 0.56 -6.59 1.13
C GLN A 64 -0.53 -6.17 0.16
N HIS A 65 -1.54 -5.47 0.68
CA HIS A 65 -2.67 -4.97 -0.09
C HIS A 65 -2.32 -3.68 -0.84
N PRO A 66 -2.87 -3.47 -2.04
CA PRO A 66 -2.69 -2.22 -2.76
C PRO A 66 -3.39 -1.07 -2.05
N LEU A 67 -2.82 0.14 -2.14
CA LEU A 67 -3.32 1.31 -1.40
C LEU A 67 -4.78 1.67 -1.70
N ARG A 68 -5.27 1.40 -2.91
CA ARG A 68 -6.66 1.70 -3.30
C ARG A 68 -7.69 1.06 -2.36
N GLU A 69 -7.38 -0.11 -1.80
CA GLU A 69 -8.32 -0.86 -0.95
C GLU A 69 -8.62 -0.17 0.38
N ARG A 70 -7.80 0.82 0.77
CA ARG A 70 -8.10 1.70 1.91
C ARG A 70 -9.31 2.60 1.67
N LEU A 71 -9.68 2.86 0.41
CA LEU A 71 -10.77 3.78 0.08
C LEU A 71 -12.14 3.12 0.29
N ASP A 72 -12.28 1.87 -0.13
CA ASP A 72 -13.56 1.15 -0.15
C ASP A 72 -13.70 0.12 0.98
N GLY A 73 -12.63 -0.14 1.74
CA GLY A 73 -12.62 -1.07 2.88
C GLY A 73 -12.30 -2.51 2.51
N ASP A 74 -11.94 -2.78 1.26
CA ASP A 74 -11.60 -4.11 0.73
C ASP A 74 -10.42 -4.78 1.47
N LEU A 75 -9.64 -4.01 2.24
CA LEU A 75 -8.64 -4.53 3.17
C LEU A 75 -9.19 -5.57 4.16
N PHE A 76 -10.47 -5.51 4.51
CA PHE A 76 -11.08 -6.42 5.48
C PHE A 76 -11.65 -7.69 4.83
N THR A 77 -11.88 -7.67 3.53
CA THR A 77 -12.59 -8.74 2.78
C THR A 77 -11.82 -9.12 1.54
N CYS A 78 -10.65 -9.71 1.73
CA CYS A 78 -9.74 -10.05 0.64
C CYS A 78 -9.93 -11.49 0.17
N SER A 79 -10.50 -11.63 -1.02
CA SER A 79 -10.73 -12.95 -1.63
C SER A 79 -9.44 -13.72 -1.89
N LEU A 80 -8.29 -13.05 -2.08
CA LEU A 80 -6.98 -13.72 -2.19
C LEU A 80 -6.55 -14.37 -0.88
N HIS A 81 -6.77 -13.70 0.26
CA HIS A 81 -6.48 -14.26 1.57
C HIS A 81 -7.37 -15.47 1.85
N GLU A 82 -8.67 -15.35 1.60
CA GLU A 82 -9.62 -16.45 1.76
C GLU A 82 -9.19 -17.66 0.91
N TRP A 83 -8.92 -17.44 -0.38
CA TRP A 83 -8.47 -18.49 -1.28
C TRP A 83 -7.15 -19.13 -0.85
N LEU A 84 -6.13 -18.36 -0.45
CA LEU A 84 -4.84 -18.89 0.02
C LEU A 84 -4.98 -19.73 1.30
N SER A 85 -5.90 -19.36 2.18
CA SER A 85 -6.15 -20.08 3.44
C SER A 85 -6.79 -21.44 3.25
N GLU A 86 -7.46 -21.65 2.11
CA GLU A 86 -8.15 -22.90 1.77
C GLU A 86 -7.25 -23.91 1.03
N GLN A 87 -6.01 -23.54 0.68
CA GLN A 87 -5.11 -24.42 -0.06
C GLN A 87 -4.45 -25.47 0.85
N ASP A 88 -4.27 -26.69 0.35
CA ASP A 88 -3.53 -27.77 1.02
C ASP A 88 -2.00 -27.52 1.08
N GLY A 89 -1.51 -26.49 0.38
CA GLY A 89 -0.11 -26.09 0.31
C GLY A 89 0.08 -24.80 -0.49
N PRO A 90 1.29 -24.23 -0.53
CA PRO A 90 1.53 -22.99 -1.27
C PRO A 90 1.32 -23.23 -2.78
N PRO A 91 0.67 -22.30 -3.49
CA PRO A 91 0.38 -22.46 -4.91
C PRO A 91 1.63 -22.33 -5.79
N GLU A 92 2.69 -21.71 -5.26
CA GLU A 92 3.97 -21.46 -5.90
C GLU A 92 5.10 -21.73 -4.91
N GLU A 93 6.33 -21.88 -5.42
CA GLU A 93 7.53 -21.98 -4.59
C GLU A 93 7.70 -20.75 -3.66
N PRO A 94 8.43 -20.86 -2.54
CA PRO A 94 8.72 -19.71 -1.69
C PRO A 94 9.32 -18.52 -2.45
N GLY A 95 8.80 -17.32 -2.19
CA GLY A 95 9.16 -16.11 -2.92
C GLY A 95 8.16 -14.97 -2.75
N ARG A 96 8.45 -13.86 -3.42
CA ARG A 96 7.61 -12.66 -3.46
C ARG A 96 6.97 -12.52 -4.83
N TYR A 97 5.66 -12.33 -4.87
CA TYR A 97 4.87 -12.41 -6.09
C TYR A 97 3.90 -11.24 -6.18
N ARG A 98 3.75 -10.70 -7.39
CA ARG A 98 2.61 -9.86 -7.76
C ARG A 98 1.48 -10.78 -8.22
N VAL A 99 0.30 -10.64 -7.64
CA VAL A 99 -0.86 -11.49 -7.92
C VAL A 99 -2.01 -10.65 -8.47
N ARG A 100 -2.60 -11.07 -9.58
CA ARG A 100 -3.72 -10.38 -10.25
C ARG A 100 -4.98 -11.24 -10.21
N GLU A 101 -6.13 -10.58 -10.15
CA GLU A 101 -7.44 -11.22 -10.25
C GLU A 101 -7.73 -11.78 -11.67
N PRO A 102 -8.60 -12.81 -11.79
CA PRO A 102 -9.24 -13.56 -10.70
C PRO A 102 -8.28 -14.59 -10.05
N TYR A 103 -8.47 -14.85 -8.76
CA TYR A 103 -7.65 -15.78 -7.96
C TYR A 103 -7.93 -17.25 -8.31
N GLY A 104 -6.90 -18.06 -8.57
CA GLY A 104 -7.03 -19.49 -8.88
C GLY A 104 -6.73 -19.88 -10.34
N ASP A 105 -6.93 -18.96 -11.29
CA ASP A 105 -6.42 -19.03 -12.67
C ASP A 105 -5.26 -18.02 -12.90
N SER A 106 -4.71 -17.50 -11.81
CA SER A 106 -3.94 -16.26 -11.78
C SER A 106 -2.50 -16.40 -12.26
N LEU A 107 -2.03 -15.32 -12.89
CA LEU A 107 -0.64 -15.08 -13.24
C LEU A 107 0.13 -14.65 -11.98
N TRP A 108 0.87 -15.59 -11.37
CA TRP A 108 1.83 -15.32 -10.31
C TRP A 108 3.12 -14.78 -10.92
N GLU A 109 3.30 -13.46 -10.90
CA GLU A 109 4.51 -12.85 -11.41
C GLU A 109 5.54 -12.73 -10.29
N ARG A 110 6.58 -13.57 -10.33
CA ARG A 110 7.67 -13.51 -9.35
C ARG A 110 8.39 -12.17 -9.44
N LEU A 111 8.46 -11.47 -8.32
CA LEU A 111 9.23 -10.25 -8.17
C LEU A 111 10.66 -10.65 -7.76
N SER A 112 11.64 -10.15 -8.51
CA SER A 112 13.08 -10.34 -8.27
C SER A 112 13.54 -9.71 -6.97
#